data_AF-A0A0N5BQ88-F1
#
_entry.id   AF-A0A0N5BQ88-F1
#
_cell.length_a   1.000
_cell.length_b   1.000
_cell.length_c   1.000
_cell.angle_alpha   90.00
_cell.angle_beta   90.00
_cell.angle_gamma   90.00
#
_symmetry.space_group_name_H-M   'P 1'
#
loop_
_entity.id
_entity.type
_entity.pdbx_description
1 polymer ?
#
loop_
_entity_poly.entity_id
_entity_poly.type
_entity_poly.pdbx_seq_one_letter_code
_entity_poly.pdbx_strand_id
1 'polypeptide(L)'
;MIKRWFKKFKESSENLENEKCGRPETVLDNDELRKAVEVNLRATVRKFAEELNVSKTTISDHLKEIGKTKKLDKWVPYELNDYQKSRRYEDNRKRSGQ
;
A
#
# COMPACT_ATOMS: atom_id res chain seq x y z
N MET A 1 -29.66 10.57 34.86
CA MET A 1 -28.92 10.18 33.64
C MET A 1 -29.56 9.03 32.85
N ILE A 2 -30.34 8.13 33.49
CA ILE A 2 -30.97 6.96 32.83
C ILE A 2 -32.14 7.34 31.90
N LYS A 3 -32.94 8.36 32.23
CA LYS A 3 -34.15 8.74 31.46
C LYS A 3 -33.85 9.18 30.02
N ARG A 4 -32.71 9.85 29.78
CA ARG A 4 -32.29 10.26 28.43
C ARG A 4 -31.89 9.06 27.57
N TRP A 5 -31.24 8.07 28.17
CA TRP A 5 -30.82 6.85 27.50
C TRP A 5 -32.03 5.98 27.11
N PHE A 6 -32.97 5.84 28.04
CA PHE A 6 -34.21 5.06 27.83
C PHE A 6 -35.12 5.67 26.76
N LYS A 7 -35.18 7.01 26.68
CA LYS A 7 -35.91 7.72 25.63
C LYS A 7 -35.27 7.50 24.25
N LYS A 8 -33.94 7.62 24.16
CA LYS A 8 -33.17 7.40 22.93
C LYS A 8 -33.28 5.94 22.42
N PHE A 9 -33.36 4.98 23.33
CA PHE A 9 -33.60 3.56 23.01
C PHE A 9 -35.00 3.29 22.44
N LYS A 10 -36.04 3.96 22.97
CA LYS A 10 -37.42 3.81 22.46
C LYS A 10 -37.68 4.55 21.14
N GLU A 11 -36.95 5.63 20.87
CA GLU A 11 -37.11 6.46 19.66
C GLU A 11 -36.21 6.00 18.51
N SER A 12 -35.14 5.24 18.77
CA SER A 12 -34.26 4.71 17.74
C SER A 12 -34.92 3.54 17.02
N SER A 13 -35.65 3.87 15.96
CA SER A 13 -35.75 3.06 14.74
C SER A 13 -34.40 2.39 14.42
N GLU A 14 -34.46 1.22 13.80
CA GLU A 14 -33.37 0.35 13.30
C GLU A 14 -32.32 1.00 12.37
N ASN A 15 -32.03 2.29 12.50
CA ASN A 15 -30.86 2.92 11.91
C ASN A 15 -29.64 2.65 12.79
N LEU A 16 -29.14 1.42 12.67
CA LEU A 16 -27.79 0.99 13.05
C LEU A 16 -26.75 1.41 12.00
N GLU A 17 -27.07 2.44 11.20
CA GLU A 17 -26.08 3.21 10.46
C GLU A 17 -25.17 3.86 11.50
N ASN A 18 -24.09 3.15 11.85
CA ASN A 18 -22.95 3.69 12.56
C ASN A 18 -22.40 4.81 11.67
N GLU A 19 -23.00 6.00 11.83
CA GLU A 19 -22.51 7.26 11.31
C GLU A 19 -21.01 7.23 11.55
N LYS A 20 -20.21 7.18 10.46
CA LYS A 20 -18.78 6.89 10.56
C LYS A 20 -18.19 7.94 11.48
N CYS A 21 -18.00 7.58 12.74
CA CYS A 21 -17.27 8.35 13.73
C CYS A 21 -15.79 8.18 13.38
N GLY A 22 -15.45 8.66 12.20
CA GLY A 22 -14.16 8.54 11.55
C GLY A 22 -13.45 9.87 11.70
N ARG A 23 -12.21 9.79 12.15
CA ARG A 23 -11.22 10.87 12.00
C ARG A 23 -11.34 11.44 10.58
N PRO A 24 -11.27 12.78 10.39
CA PRO A 24 -11.32 13.37 9.06
C PRO A 24 -10.37 12.63 8.13
N GLU A 25 -10.88 12.21 6.98
CA GLU A 25 -10.09 11.52 5.97
C GLU A 25 -8.92 12.42 5.61
N THR A 26 -7.70 11.96 5.93
CA THR A 26 -6.50 12.65 5.51
C THR A 26 -6.46 12.55 3.99
N VAL A 27 -6.78 13.64 3.31
CA VAL A 27 -6.76 13.75 1.85
C VAL A 27 -5.31 13.59 1.39
N LEU A 28 -4.89 12.36 1.16
CA LEU A 28 -3.66 12.05 0.46
C LEU A 28 -4.04 11.68 -0.97
N ASP A 29 -3.41 12.33 -1.96
CA ASP A 29 -3.62 11.94 -3.34
C ASP A 29 -2.95 10.58 -3.61
N ASN A 30 -3.77 9.60 -3.99
CA ASN A 30 -3.32 8.26 -4.37
C ASN A 30 -2.35 8.31 -5.57
N ASP A 31 -2.47 9.32 -6.44
CA ASP A 31 -1.56 9.49 -7.57
C ASP A 31 -0.17 9.96 -7.15
N GLU A 32 -0.06 10.81 -6.14
CA GLU A 32 1.21 11.24 -5.56
C GLU A 32 1.93 10.05 -4.90
N LEU A 33 1.21 9.28 -4.10
CA LEU A 33 1.76 8.07 -3.47
C LEU A 33 2.21 7.04 -4.51
N ARG A 34 1.43 6.87 -5.59
CA ARG A 34 1.78 5.97 -6.70
C ARG A 34 3.08 6.38 -7.37
N LYS A 35 3.26 7.67 -7.69
CA LYS A 35 4.49 8.22 -8.27
C LYS A 35 5.69 8.00 -7.36
N ALA A 36 5.54 8.27 -6.06
CA ALA A 36 6.62 8.07 -5.09
C ALA A 36 7.06 6.58 -5.00
N VAL A 37 6.10 5.66 -5.06
CA VAL A 37 6.37 4.21 -5.08
C VAL A 37 7.07 3.78 -6.38
N GLU A 38 6.72 4.35 -7.53
CA GLU A 38 7.38 4.04 -8.81
C GLU A 38 8.84 4.51 -8.86
N VAL A 39 9.14 5.67 -8.27
CA VAL A 39 10.51 6.17 -8.15
C VAL A 39 11.35 5.27 -7.24
N ASN A 40 10.76 4.75 -6.16
CA ASN A 40 11.48 3.90 -5.23
C ASN A 40 10.62 2.76 -4.67
N LEU A 41 10.62 1.64 -5.40
CA LEU A 41 9.87 0.42 -5.05
C LEU A 41 10.32 -0.22 -3.72
N ARG A 42 11.51 0.12 -3.22
CA ARG A 42 12.09 -0.43 -1.97
C ARG A 42 11.94 0.50 -0.77
N ALA A 43 11.35 1.69 -0.96
CA ALA A 43 11.14 2.62 0.14
C ALA A 43 10.15 2.06 1.18
N THR A 44 10.34 2.44 2.43
CA THR A 44 9.50 1.98 3.55
C THR A 44 8.32 2.92 3.76
N VAL A 45 7.24 2.41 4.37
CA VAL A 45 6.09 3.20 4.83
C VAL A 45 6.52 4.40 5.69
N ARG A 46 7.57 4.24 6.52
CA ARG A 46 8.11 5.35 7.33
C ARG A 46 8.69 6.46 6.46
N LYS A 47 9.45 6.10 5.41
CA LYS A 47 10.02 7.08 4.49
C LYS A 47 8.94 7.85 3.74
N PHE A 48 7.89 7.16 3.27
CA PHE A 48 6.74 7.82 2.64
C PHE A 48 5.97 8.71 3.61
N ALA A 49 5.81 8.30 4.86
CA ALA A 49 5.18 9.12 5.89
C ALA A 49 5.97 10.40 6.19
N GLU A 50 7.31 10.33 6.19
CA GLU A 50 8.19 11.49 6.34
C GLU A 50 8.14 12.41 5.12
N GLU A 51 8.16 11.85 3.91
CA GLU A 51 8.17 12.60 2.64
C GLU A 51 6.83 13.30 2.34
N LEU A 52 5.72 12.61 2.62
CA LEU A 52 4.35 13.10 2.39
C LEU A 52 3.76 13.76 3.65
N ASN A 53 4.53 13.84 4.74
CA ASN A 53 4.14 14.40 6.04
C ASN A 53 2.77 13.89 6.55
N VAL A 54 2.47 12.62 6.32
CA VAL A 54 1.23 11.95 6.71
C VAL A 54 1.51 10.79 7.66
N SER A 55 0.48 10.36 8.38
CA SER A 55 0.63 9.26 9.32
C SER A 55 0.96 7.94 8.61
N LYS A 56 1.76 7.08 9.27
CA LYS A 56 2.11 5.74 8.75
C LYS A 56 0.87 4.87 8.49
N THR A 57 -0.19 5.06 9.27
CA THR A 57 -1.47 4.35 9.09
C THR A 57 -2.15 4.80 7.81
N THR A 58 -2.24 6.11 7.56
CA THR A 58 -2.76 6.68 6.31
C THR A 58 -2.03 6.09 5.10
N ILE A 59 -0.69 6.13 5.10
CA ILE A 59 0.12 5.56 4.01
C ILE A 59 -0.19 4.08 3.82
N SER A 60 -0.26 3.31 4.91
CA SER A 60 -0.52 1.87 4.83
C SER A 60 -1.90 1.55 4.25
N ASP A 61 -2.92 2.35 4.57
CA ASP A 61 -4.27 2.17 4.06
C ASP A 61 -4.35 2.57 2.58
N HIS A 62 -3.74 3.69 2.20
CA HIS A 62 -3.69 4.14 0.80
C HIS A 62 -2.87 3.17 -0.07
N LEU A 63 -1.75 2.63 0.42
CA LEU A 63 -0.98 1.59 -0.28
C LEU A 63 -1.83 0.35 -0.60
N LYS A 64 -2.72 -0.05 0.31
CA LYS A 64 -3.65 -1.16 0.08
C LYS A 64 -4.70 -0.80 -0.97
N GLU A 65 -5.23 0.42 -0.93
CA GLU A 65 -6.21 0.92 -1.89
C GLU A 65 -5.66 0.92 -3.32
N ILE A 66 -4.42 1.37 -3.52
CA ILE A 66 -3.74 1.32 -4.82
C ILE A 66 -3.20 -0.07 -5.19
N GLY A 67 -3.48 -1.10 -4.39
CA GLY A 67 -3.08 -2.49 -4.63
C GLY A 67 -1.57 -2.76 -4.52
N LYS A 68 -0.81 -1.85 -3.90
CA LYS A 68 0.64 -2.04 -3.68
C LYS A 68 0.87 -2.86 -2.42
N THR A 69 1.45 -4.04 -2.60
CA THR A 69 1.81 -4.94 -1.50
C THR A 69 3.32 -5.11 -1.42
N LYS A 70 3.84 -5.24 -0.18
CA LYS A 70 5.26 -5.54 0.02
C LYS A 70 5.53 -6.97 -0.46
N LYS A 71 6.37 -7.11 -1.48
CA LYS A 71 6.91 -8.39 -1.93
C LYS A 71 8.36 -8.51 -1.48
N LEU A 72 8.75 -9.71 -1.06
CA LEU A 72 10.15 -10.01 -0.82
C LEU A 72 10.87 -10.08 -2.16
N ASP A 73 12.08 -9.54 -2.21
CA ASP A 73 12.95 -9.68 -3.37
C ASP A 73 13.27 -11.16 -3.61
N LYS A 74 13.41 -11.53 -4.89
CA LYS A 74 13.88 -12.87 -5.25
C LYS A 74 15.33 -13.01 -4.81
N TRP A 75 15.64 -14.11 -4.13
CA TRP A 75 17.01 -14.43 -3.76
C TRP A 75 17.82 -14.77 -5.02
N VAL A 76 18.91 -14.04 -5.24
CA VAL A 76 19.85 -14.28 -6.33
C VAL A 76 21.14 -14.80 -5.70
N PRO A 77 21.59 -16.03 -6.03
CA PRO A 77 22.71 -16.68 -5.33
C PRO A 77 24.04 -15.94 -5.45
N TYR A 78 24.26 -15.23 -6.56
CA TYR A 78 25.46 -14.42 -6.79
C TYR A 78 25.20 -13.35 -7.83
N GLU A 79 25.96 -12.26 -7.72
CA GLU A 79 25.98 -11.19 -8.71
C GLU A 79 26.72 -11.66 -9.96
N LEU A 80 26.08 -11.54 -11.12
CA LEU A 80 26.67 -11.92 -12.40
C LEU A 80 27.48 -10.76 -12.97
N ASN A 81 28.65 -11.08 -13.50
CA ASN A 81 29.39 -10.22 -14.42
C ASN A 81 28.59 -10.06 -15.73
N ASP A 82 28.70 -8.92 -16.40
CA ASP A 82 28.12 -8.63 -17.70
C ASP A 82 28.47 -9.68 -18.77
N TYR A 83 29.68 -10.24 -18.76
CA TYR A 83 30.03 -11.38 -19.62
C TYR A 83 29.14 -12.60 -19.34
N GLN A 84 28.94 -12.93 -18.07
CA GLN A 84 28.11 -14.07 -17.66
C GLN A 84 26.63 -13.83 -17.98
N LYS A 85 26.13 -12.59 -17.85
CA LYS A 85 24.77 -12.20 -18.27
C LYS A 85 24.58 -12.39 -19.78
N SER A 86 25.53 -11.91 -20.58
CA SER A 86 25.47 -11.96 -22.05
C SER A 86 25.45 -13.41 -22.56
N ARG A 87 26.33 -14.26 -22.01
CA ARG A 87 26.37 -15.68 -22.37
C ARG A 87 25.04 -16.39 -22.07
N ARG A 88 24.48 -16.15 -20.88
CA ARG A 88 23.18 -16.73 -20.50
C ARG A 88 22.05 -16.25 -21.40
N TYR A 89 22.05 -14.99 -21.82
CA TYR A 89 21.03 -14.46 -22.72
C TYR A 89 21.04 -15.18 -24.07
N GLU A 90 22.21 -15.35 -24.68
CA GLU A 90 22.34 -16.08 -25.95
C GLU A 90 21.92 -17.55 -25.83
N ASP A 91 22.27 -18.21 -24.74
CA ASP A 91 21.87 -19.60 -24.49
C ASP A 91 20.34 -19.75 -24.36
N ASN A 92 19.67 -18.79 -23.69
CA ASN A 92 18.21 -18.77 -23.57
C ASN A 92 17.51 -18.43 -24.89
N ARG A 93 18.09 -17.52 -25.69
CA ARG A 93 17.56 -17.14 -27.01
C ARG A 93 17.58 -18.33 -27.97
N LYS A 94 18.65 -19.12 -27.97
CA LYS A 94 18.75 -20.34 -28.79
C LYS A 94 17.74 -21.41 -28.39
N ARG A 95 17.47 -21.58 -27.09
CA ARG A 95 16.50 -22.57 -26.57
C ARG A 95 15.04 -22.22 -26.82
N SER A 96 14.71 -20.94 -26.99
CA SER A 96 13.33 -20.47 -27.22
C SER A 96 12.96 -20.37 -28.70
N GLY A 97 13.95 -20.42 -29.60
CA GLY A 97 13.77 -20.43 -31.04
C GLY A 97 13.71 -21.83 -31.67
N GLN A 98 13.44 -22.87 -30.87
CA GLN A 98 13.39 -24.29 -31.27
C GLN A 98 12.11 -24.91 -30.72
#